data_AF-A0A3M0WZS4-F1
#
_entry.id   AF-A0A3M0WZS4-F1
#
_cell.length_a   1.000
_cell.length_b   1.000
_cell.length_c   1.000
_cell.angle_alpha   90.00
_cell.angle_beta   90.00
_cell.angle_gamma   90.00
#
_symmetry.space_group_name_H-M   'P 1'
#
loop_
_entity.id
_entity.type
_entity.pdbx_description
1 polymer ?
#
loop_
_entity_poly.entity_id
_entity_poly.type
_entity_poly.pdbx_seq_one_letter_code
_entity_poly.pdbx_strand_id
1 'polypeptide(L)' 'SHVDYLAEVILYVNGMKDRIRGVKIVESPKVLRHFTAVLAPAHGSLIV' A
#
# COMPACT_ATOMS: atom_id res chain seq x y z
N SER A 1 -2.44 -22.50 -9.38
CA SER A 1 -2.73 -21.33 -10.23
C SER A 1 -2.92 -20.05 -9.41
N HIS A 2 -3.95 -19.88 -8.56
CA HIS A 2 -4.15 -18.62 -7.80
C HIS A 2 -2.98 -18.24 -6.87
N VAL A 3 -2.40 -19.24 -6.19
CA VAL A 3 -1.25 -19.02 -5.29
C VAL A 3 0.02 -18.70 -6.08
N ASP A 4 0.21 -19.33 -7.23
CA ASP A 4 1.36 -19.06 -8.11
C ASP A 4 1.31 -17.62 -8.63
N TYR A 5 0.13 -17.15 -9.02
CA TYR A 5 -0.07 -15.76 -9.43
C TYR A 5 0.13 -14.76 -8.29
N LEU A 6 -0.29 -15.10 -7.06
CA LEU A 6 -0.01 -14.28 -5.88
C LEU A 6 1.51 -14.12 -5.68
N ALA A 7 2.26 -15.23 -5.79
CA ALA A 7 3.71 -15.22 -5.66
C ALA A 7 4.37 -14.35 -6.75
N GLU A 8 3.94 -14.50 -8.01
CA GLU A 8 4.43 -13.70 -9.13
C GLU A 8 4.24 -12.19 -8.89
N VAL A 9 3.05 -11.77 -8.51
CA VAL A 9 2.75 -10.34 -8.27
C VAL A 9 3.53 -9.80 -7.07
N ILE A 10 3.64 -10.56 -5.97
CA ILE A 10 4.44 -10.14 -4.81
C ILE A 10 5.91 -9.97 -5.19
N LEU A 11 6.48 -10.89 -5.97
CA LEU A 11 7.87 -10.81 -6.43
C LEU A 11 8.10 -9.61 -7.36
N TYR A 12 7.15 -9.33 -8.26
CA TYR A 12 7.18 -8.15 -9.12
C TYR A 12 7.18 -6.85 -8.30
N VAL A 13 6.26 -6.70 -7.34
CA VAL A 13 6.19 -5.51 -6.46
C VAL A 13 7.44 -5.39 -5.60
N ASN A 14 7.97 -6.50 -5.09
CA ASN A 14 9.23 -6.51 -4.33
C ASN A 14 10.42 -6.00 -5.16
N GLY A 15 10.45 -6.25 -6.47
CA GLY A 15 11.47 -5.74 -7.39
C GLY A 15 11.48 -4.21 -7.52
N MET A 16 10.41 -3.53 -7.10
CA MET A 16 10.32 -2.07 -7.09
C MET A 16 10.11 -1.47 -5.69
N LYS A 17 10.37 -2.23 -4.63
CA LYS A 17 10.11 -1.83 -3.23
C LYS A 17 10.72 -0.48 -2.85
N ASP A 18 11.91 -0.15 -3.37
CA ASP A 18 12.64 1.08 -3.03
C ASP A 18 11.98 2.34 -3.62
N ARG A 19 11.06 2.13 -4.58
CA ARG A 19 10.27 3.17 -5.24
C ARG A 19 8.92 3.42 -4.56
N ILE A 20 8.48 2.50 -3.69
CA ILE A 20 7.18 2.56 -3.02
C ILE A 20 7.26 3.50 -1.81
N ARG A 21 6.44 4.55 -1.82
CA ARG A 21 6.42 5.59 -0.78
C ARG A 21 5.28 5.36 0.21
N GLY A 22 5.49 5.82 1.45
CA GLY A 22 4.49 5.73 2.51
C GLY A 22 3.24 6.57 2.25
N VAL A 23 2.17 6.22 2.98
CA VAL A 23 0.88 6.91 3.00
C VAL A 23 0.66 7.62 4.34
N LYS A 24 -0.25 8.59 4.35
CA LYS A 24 -0.76 9.27 5.55
C LYS A 24 -2.26 9.06 5.68
N ILE A 25 -2.76 9.00 6.91
CA ILE A 25 -4.20 9.01 7.20
C ILE A 25 -4.73 10.42 6.98
N VAL A 26 -5.80 10.57 6.20
CA VAL A 26 -6.51 11.85 6.00
C VAL A 26 -7.87 11.88 6.69
N GLU A 27 -8.46 10.72 6.94
CA GLU A 27 -9.69 10.55 7.73
C GLU A 27 -9.63 9.21 8.47
N SER A 28 -10.08 9.17 9.74
CA SER A 28 -10.08 7.92 10.51
C SER A 28 -11.04 7.93 11.70
N PRO A 29 -11.75 6.81 11.97
CA PRO A 29 -12.53 6.65 13.20
C PRO A 29 -11.62 6.52 14.43
N LYS A 30 -12.17 6.83 15.62
CA LYS A 30 -11.44 6.74 16.90
C LYS A 30 -10.95 5.32 17.24
N VAL A 31 -11.64 4.29 16.74
CA VAL A 31 -11.34 2.89 16.97
C VAL A 31 -11.36 2.12 15.66
N LEU A 32 -10.61 1.01 15.60
CA LEU A 32 -10.61 0.08 14.46
C LEU A 32 -10.32 0.73 13.09
N ARG A 33 -9.47 1.76 13.08
CA ARG A 33 -9.08 2.54 11.89
C ARG A 33 -8.65 1.73 10.67
N HIS A 34 -8.15 0.52 10.84
CA HIS A 34 -7.71 -0.32 9.72
C HIS A 34 -8.86 -0.76 8.80
N PHE A 35 -10.13 -0.69 9.27
CA PHE A 35 -11.27 -1.02 8.42
C PHE A 35 -11.73 0.12 7.52
N THR A 36 -11.66 1.37 7.98
CA THR A 36 -12.33 2.50 7.28
C THR A 36 -11.51 3.78 7.21
N ALA A 37 -10.25 3.80 7.61
CA ALA A 37 -9.40 4.98 7.42
C ALA A 37 -9.19 5.28 5.94
N VAL A 38 -9.24 6.56 5.58
CA VAL A 38 -8.87 7.04 4.25
C VAL A 38 -7.39 7.40 4.24
N LEU A 39 -6.66 6.89 3.25
CA LEU A 39 -5.21 7.05 3.11
C LEU A 39 -4.89 7.85 1.84
N ALA A 40 -3.85 8.67 1.90
CA ALA A 40 -3.32 9.42 0.76
C ALA A 40 -1.79 9.32 0.69
N PRO A 41 -1.14 9.59 -0.46
CA PRO A 41 0.32 9.62 -0.54
C PRO A 41 0.92 10.61 0.46
N ALA A 42 1.91 10.17 1.24
CA ALA A 42 2.59 11.06 2.18
C ALA A 42 3.58 12.02 1.48
N HIS A 43 4.03 11.67 0.27
CA HIS A 43 5.10 12.35 -0.46
C HIS A 43 4.69 12.80 -1.87
N GLY A 44 3.41 13.10 -2.10
CA GLY A 44 2.88 13.55 -3.40
C GLY A 44 2.59 12.42 -4.41
N SER A 45 3.42 11.36 -4.45
CA SER A 45 3.20 10.14 -5.25
C SER A 45 3.38 8.87 -4.40
N LEU A 46 2.75 7.77 -4.81
CA LEU A 46 2.95 6.43 -4.23
C LEU A 46 4.19 5.71 -4.79
N ILE A 47 4.56 6.02 -6.03
CA ILE A 47 5.70 5.41 -6.73
C ILE A 47 6.55 6.52 -7.33
N VAL A 48 7.86 6.44 -7.11
CA VAL A 48 8.88 7.32 -7.70
C VAL A 48 9.80 6.51 -8.59
#